data_AF-X1TDL3-F1
#
_entry.id   AF-X1TDL3-F1
#
_cell.length_a   1.000
_cell.length_b   1.000
_cell.length_c   1.000
_cell.angle_alpha   90.00
_cell.angle_beta   90.00
_cell.angle_gamma   90.00
#
_symmetry.space_group_name_H-M   'P 1'
#
loop_
_entity.id
_entity.type
_entity.pdbx_description
1 polymer ?
#
loop_
_entity_poly.entity_id
_entity_poly.type
_entity_poly.pdbx_seq_one_letter_code
_entity_poly.pdbx_strand_id
1 'polypeptide(L)'
;MSELQTIKCYLNQLPATLLKLLGIAPPLGTIPEPVQSVIDLYQGVERISVNIIDNFGLFELTYHKPQFMITNSQAMLLLSTKNPYTLGVLHQIISKLFVIA
;
A
#
# COMPACT_ATOMS: atom_id res chain seq x y z
N MET A 1 8.68 17.01 -16.53
CA MET A 1 8.29 15.72 -15.92
C MET A 1 8.86 15.73 -14.51
N SER A 2 8.02 15.83 -13.47
CA SER A 2 8.53 15.70 -12.10
C SER A 2 8.87 14.23 -11.85
N GLU A 3 9.97 13.98 -11.17
CA GLU A 3 10.34 12.64 -10.74
C GLU A 3 9.24 12.05 -9.84
N LEU A 4 9.09 10.73 -9.86
CA LEU A 4 8.10 10.04 -9.05
C LEU A 4 8.48 10.20 -7.56
N GLN A 5 7.61 10.82 -6.78
CA GLN A 5 7.88 11.07 -5.37
C GLN A 5 8.04 9.74 -4.62
N THR A 6 9.18 9.58 -3.95
CA THR A 6 9.50 8.38 -3.19
C THR A 6 9.26 8.63 -1.70
N ILE A 7 8.37 7.84 -1.10
CA ILE A 7 8.01 7.96 0.32
C ILE A 7 8.43 6.70 1.05
N LYS A 8 9.34 6.85 2.02
CA LYS A 8 9.74 5.75 2.90
C LYS A 8 8.73 5.61 4.02
N CYS A 9 8.22 4.40 4.22
CA CYS A 9 7.31 4.11 5.31
C CYS A 9 7.49 2.69 5.82
N TYR A 10 7.00 2.42 7.02
CA TYR A 10 6.97 1.06 7.54
C TYR A 10 5.73 0.35 7.07
N LEU A 11 5.91 -0.92 6.74
CA LEU A 11 4.82 -1.79 6.28
C LEU A 11 3.66 -1.87 7.28
N ASN A 12 3.95 -1.86 8.57
CA ASN A 12 2.96 -1.92 9.64
C ASN A 12 2.09 -0.64 9.77
N GLN A 13 2.46 0.45 9.09
CA GLN A 13 1.65 1.68 9.01
C GLN A 13 0.62 1.61 7.87
N LEU A 14 0.75 0.66 6.94
CA LEU A 14 -0.19 0.53 5.83
C LEU A 14 -1.63 0.34 6.30
N PRO A 15 -1.97 -0.54 7.27
CA PRO A 15 -3.36 -0.70 7.70
C PRO A 15 -4.01 0.61 8.15
N ALA A 16 -3.32 1.40 8.98
CA ALA A 16 -3.82 2.69 9.44
C ALA A 16 -3.95 3.70 8.28
N THR A 17 -2.99 3.69 7.36
CA THR A 17 -3.00 4.55 6.17
C THR A 17 -4.20 4.24 5.27
N LEU A 18 -4.46 2.96 5.01
CA LEU A 18 -5.60 2.51 4.20
C LEU A 18 -6.94 2.89 4.83
N LEU A 19 -7.10 2.69 6.14
CA LEU A 19 -8.30 3.08 6.87
C LEU A 19 -8.54 4.59 6.78
N LYS A 20 -7.48 5.38 7.01
CA LYS A 20 -7.57 6.84 6.99
C LYS A 20 -7.90 7.38 5.59
N LEU A 21 -7.35 6.76 4.52
CA LEU A 21 -7.68 7.09 3.13
C LEU A 21 -9.17 6.84 2.82
N LEU A 22 -9.75 5.76 3.37
CA LEU A 22 -11.18 5.44 3.26
C LEU A 22 -12.07 6.29 4.19
N GLY A 23 -11.51 7.25 4.94
CA GLY A 23 -12.25 8.07 5.89
C GLY A 23 -12.60 7.37 7.20
N ILE A 24 -12.05 6.18 7.47
CA ILE A 24 -12.27 5.41 8.70
C ILE A 24 -11.20 5.79 9.72
N ALA A 25 -11.60 6.04 10.97
CA ALA A 25 -10.66 6.31 12.05
C ALA A 25 -9.94 5.00 12.46
N PRO A 26 -8.60 4.92 12.37
CA PRO A 26 -7.88 3.74 12.81
C PRO A 26 -7.99 3.56 14.33
N PRO A 27 -8.06 2.32 14.85
CA PRO A 27 -8.13 2.06 16.28
C PRO A 27 -6.84 2.49 16.98
N LEU A 28 -6.99 3.38 17.96
CA LEU A 28 -5.88 3.95 18.71
C LEU A 28 -5.15 2.88 19.52
N GLY A 29 -3.82 2.97 19.58
CA GLY A 29 -2.97 2.10 20.41
C GLY A 29 -2.80 0.65 19.94
N THR A 30 -3.51 0.21 18.89
CA THR A 30 -3.42 -1.18 18.36
C THR A 30 -2.53 -1.28 17.12
N ILE A 31 -2.57 -0.24 16.29
CA ILE A 31 -1.78 -0.15 15.06
C ILE A 31 -0.98 1.16 15.04
N PRO A 32 0.21 1.18 14.40
CA PRO A 32 0.97 2.41 14.22
C PRO A 32 0.19 3.47 13.46
N GLU A 33 0.50 4.73 13.72
CA GLU A 33 -0.11 5.88 13.05
C GLU A 33 0.06 5.83 11.52
N PRO A 34 -0.93 6.34 10.77
CA PRO A 34 -0.89 6.36 9.30
C PRO A 34 0.27 7.20 8.78
N VAL A 35 0.68 6.92 7.54
CA VAL A 35 1.72 7.69 6.87
C VAL A 35 1.09 9.00 6.37
N GLN A 36 1.25 10.08 7.15
CA GLN A 36 0.58 11.34 6.89
C GLN A 36 0.86 11.90 5.48
N SER A 37 2.11 11.78 5.00
CA SER A 37 2.47 12.23 3.65
C SER A 37 1.71 11.51 2.53
N VAL A 38 1.22 10.29 2.77
CA VAL A 38 0.34 9.59 1.82
C VAL A 38 -1.09 10.10 1.92
N ILE A 39 -1.57 10.36 3.14
CA ILE A 39 -2.91 10.92 3.37
C ILE A 39 -3.03 12.32 2.73
N ASP A 40 -1.98 13.12 2.82
CA ASP A 40 -1.97 14.48 2.26
C ASP A 40 -2.00 14.48 0.72
N LEU A 41 -1.51 13.41 0.08
CA LEU A 41 -1.48 13.26 -1.38
C LEU A 41 -2.82 12.81 -1.96
N TYR A 42 -3.61 12.03 -1.21
CA TYR A 42 -4.84 11.42 -1.69
C TYR A 42 -6.02 11.81 -0.80
N GLN A 43 -7.01 12.50 -1.37
CA GLN A 43 -8.24 12.88 -0.68
C GLN A 43 -9.47 12.28 -1.36
N GLY A 44 -10.48 11.91 -0.57
CA GLY A 44 -11.76 11.40 -1.09
C GLY A 44 -11.65 10.03 -1.76
N VAL A 45 -10.82 9.13 -1.24
CA VAL A 45 -10.64 7.79 -1.82
C VAL A 45 -11.82 6.89 -1.45
N GLU A 46 -12.65 6.54 -2.44
CA GLU A 46 -13.80 5.64 -2.24
C GLU A 46 -13.42 4.15 -2.28
N ARG A 47 -12.36 3.80 -3.01
CA ARG A 47 -11.95 2.41 -3.22
C ARG A 47 -10.43 2.30 -3.32
N ILE A 48 -9.89 1.30 -2.66
CA ILE A 48 -8.46 0.95 -2.76
C ILE A 48 -8.34 -0.45 -3.37
N SER A 49 -7.47 -0.57 -4.38
CA SER A 49 -7.06 -1.85 -4.95
C SER A 49 -5.60 -2.09 -4.60
N VAL A 50 -5.32 -3.16 -3.84
CA VAL A 50 -3.96 -3.59 -3.53
C VAL A 50 -3.62 -4.78 -4.41
N ASN A 51 -2.65 -4.62 -5.30
CA ASN A 51 -2.15 -5.70 -6.13
C ASN A 51 -0.84 -6.21 -5.54
N ILE A 52 -0.83 -7.48 -5.11
CA ILE A 52 0.37 -8.14 -4.58
C ILE A 52 0.87 -9.08 -5.66
N ILE A 53 2.13 -8.88 -6.04
CA ILE A 53 2.78 -9.61 -7.11
C ILE A 53 3.97 -10.35 -6.48
N ASP A 54 3.98 -11.68 -6.58
CA ASP A 54 5.02 -12.55 -6.03
C ASP A 54 5.56 -13.47 -7.15
N ASN A 55 6.79 -13.98 -7.01
CA ASN A 55 7.47 -14.90 -7.96
C ASN A 55 7.66 -14.36 -9.40
N PHE A 56 8.11 -13.12 -9.58
CA PHE A 56 8.50 -12.65 -10.92
C PHE A 56 9.97 -12.93 -11.24
N GLY A 57 10.22 -13.83 -12.19
CA GLY A 57 11.40 -13.74 -13.05
C GLY A 57 11.21 -12.57 -14.02
N LEU A 58 12.30 -11.84 -14.30
CA LEU A 58 12.43 -10.72 -15.28
C LEU A 58 11.10 -10.18 -15.83
N PHE A 59 10.72 -8.96 -15.42
CA PHE A 59 9.65 -8.16 -16.03
C PHE A 59 9.99 -7.82 -17.49
N GLU A 60 9.90 -8.80 -18.40
CA GLU A 60 9.74 -8.50 -19.83
C GLU A 60 8.27 -8.16 -20.06
N LEU A 61 8.00 -6.87 -20.24
CA LEU A 61 6.69 -6.36 -20.70
C LEU A 61 6.51 -6.72 -22.18
N THR A 62 6.27 -7.98 -22.48
CA THR A 62 5.87 -8.43 -23.83
C THR A 62 4.49 -9.03 -23.76
N TYR A 63 3.45 -8.18 -23.86
CA TYR A 63 2.12 -8.67 -24.21
C TYR A 63 1.35 -7.76 -25.16
N HIS A 64 0.79 -8.40 -26.18
CA HIS A 64 0.04 -7.82 -27.27
C HIS A 64 -1.43 -7.66 -26.82
N LYS A 65 -1.83 -6.46 -26.36
CA LYS A 65 -3.16 -6.06 -25.82
C LYS A 65 -3.40 -6.34 -24.32
N PRO A 66 -2.91 -5.49 -23.41
CA PRO A 66 -3.26 -5.59 -21.99
C PRO A 66 -4.74 -5.25 -21.76
N GLN A 67 -5.41 -6.02 -20.87
CA GLN A 67 -6.80 -5.74 -20.45
C GLN A 67 -6.91 -4.51 -19.55
N PHE A 68 -5.82 -4.14 -18.86
CA PHE A 68 -5.74 -2.92 -18.06
C PHE A 68 -4.30 -2.39 -18.07
N MET A 69 -4.15 -1.06 -18.01
CA MET A 69 -2.86 -0.39 -17.97
C MET A 69 -2.87 0.63 -16.84
N ILE A 70 -1.84 0.62 -16.00
CA ILE A 70 -1.63 1.66 -14.99
C ILE A 70 -1.09 2.88 -15.73
N THR A 71 -1.96 3.86 -15.99
CA THR A 71 -1.64 5.04 -16.82
C THR A 71 -0.86 6.10 -16.05
N ASN A 72 -1.16 6.28 -14.76
CA ASN A 72 -0.54 7.28 -13.91
C ASN A 72 -0.08 6.66 -12.58
N SER A 73 1.15 6.97 -12.18
CA SER A 73 1.67 6.69 -10.84
C SER A 73 2.04 8.03 -10.21
N GLN A 74 1.49 8.31 -9.03
CA GLN A 74 1.72 9.59 -8.33
C GLN A 74 2.85 9.50 -7.30
N ALA A 75 3.02 8.35 -6.65
CA ALA A 75 4.06 8.15 -5.66
C ALA A 75 4.54 6.68 -5.63
N MET A 76 5.81 6.50 -5.31
CA MET A 76 6.41 5.20 -5.00
C MET A 76 6.57 5.08 -3.48
N LEU A 77 5.94 4.06 -2.88
CA LEU A 77 6.09 3.75 -1.47
C LEU A 77 7.21 2.72 -1.28
N LEU A 78 8.27 3.09 -0.55
CA LEU A 78 9.31 2.16 -0.12
C LEU A 78 8.96 1.61 1.26
N LEU A 79 8.53 0.35 1.29
CA LEU A 79 8.05 -0.32 2.48
C LEU A 79 9.20 -1.01 3.21
N SER A 80 9.48 -0.58 4.44
CA SER A 80 10.47 -1.21 5.31
C SER A 80 9.80 -2.19 6.28
N THR A 81 10.42 -3.36 6.46
CA THR A 81 10.01 -4.38 7.43
C THR A 81 11.24 -5.01 8.09
N LYS A 82 11.13 -5.35 9.37
CA LYS A 82 12.12 -6.19 10.08
C LYS A 82 11.83 -7.68 9.91
N ASN A 83 10.62 -8.04 9.49
CA ASN A 83 10.21 -9.43 9.27
C ASN A 83 10.58 -9.82 7.82
N PRO A 84 11.53 -10.75 7.62
CA PRO A 84 11.97 -11.15 6.30
C PRO A 84 10.96 -12.06 5.57
N TYR A 85 9.93 -12.55 6.26
CA TYR A 85 8.98 -13.51 5.71
C TYR A 85 7.73 -12.83 5.14
N THR A 86 7.50 -13.01 3.84
CA THR A 86 6.33 -12.50 3.10
C THR A 86 5.01 -12.91 3.76
N LEU A 87 4.86 -14.17 4.19
CA LEU A 87 3.63 -14.65 4.83
C LEU A 87 3.33 -13.91 6.14
N GLY A 88 4.35 -13.69 6.98
CA GLY A 88 4.19 -12.96 8.23
C GLY A 88 3.83 -11.48 8.00
N VAL A 89 4.40 -10.90 6.95
CA VAL A 89 4.08 -9.56 6.44
C VAL A 89 2.62 -9.47 5.98
N LEU A 90 2.16 -10.42 5.16
CA LEU A 90 0.78 -10.46 4.67
C LEU A 90 -0.22 -10.66 5.81
N HIS A 91 0.07 -11.55 6.75
CA HIS A 91 -0.75 -11.70 7.95
C HIS A 91 -0.83 -10.41 8.77
N GLN A 92 0.27 -9.66 8.90
CA GLN A 92 0.23 -8.38 9.61
C GLN A 92 -0.65 -7.34 8.90
N ILE A 93 -0.69 -7.35 7.57
CA ILE A 93 -1.56 -6.45 6.80
C ILE A 93 -3.02 -6.91 6.89
N ILE A 94 -3.29 -8.18 6.62
CA ILE A 94 -4.65 -8.73 6.49
C ILE A 94 -5.31 -8.92 7.86
N SER A 95 -4.62 -9.53 8.83
CA SER A 95 -5.20 -9.81 10.16
C SER A 95 -5.57 -8.52 10.88
N LYS A 96 -4.71 -7.49 10.78
CA LYS A 96 -5.00 -6.18 11.36
C LYS A 96 -6.14 -5.44 10.66
N LEU A 97 -6.37 -5.71 9.38
CA LEU A 97 -7.50 -5.13 8.63
C LEU A 97 -8.83 -5.83 8.98
N PHE A 98 -8.81 -7.17 9.15
CA PHE A 98 -10.00 -7.98 9.40
C PHE A 98 -10.55 -7.85 10.83
N VAL A 99 -9.70 -7.59 11.83
CA VAL A 99 -10.13 -7.36 13.23
C VAL A 99 -10.98 -6.08 13.39
N ILE A 100 -11.00 -5.21 12.37
CA ILE A 100 -11.64 -3.88 12.42
C ILE A 100 -12.91 -3.82 11.56
N ALA A 101 -13.19 -4.86 10.75
CA ALA A 101 -14.36 -4.94 9.86
C ALA A 101 -15.59 -5.56 10.55
#